data_AF-A0A246B6F7-F1
#
_entry.id   AF-A0A246B6F7-F1
#
_cell.length_a   1.000
_cell.length_b   1.000
_cell.length_c   1.000
_cell.angle_alpha   90.00
_cell.angle_beta   90.00
_cell.angle_gamma   90.00
#
_symmetry.space_group_name_H-M   'P 1'
#
loop_
_entity.id
_entity.type
_entity.pdbx_description
1 polymer ?
#
loop_
_entity_poly.entity_id
_entity_poly.type
_entity_poly.pdbx_seq_one_letter_code
_entity_poly.pdbx_strand_id
1 'polypeptide(L)'
;ISIPGPPRKKDTLYQKQTKRKKFRTRAAIEPIIGHLKTDFRLAKNYFMGETGPQINAFLAATAWNMKKMMEILKANLRWLYFSLQNFLFAAYFFTIKRKYLYC
;
A
#
# COMPACT_ATOMS: atom_id res chain seq x y z
N ILE A 1 23.63 -0.27 16.00
CA ILE A 1 23.30 -0.29 14.55
C ILE A 1 24.04 -1.46 13.88
N SER A 2 23.39 -2.28 13.03
CA SER A 2 24.09 -3.29 12.19
C SER A 2 24.35 -2.73 10.79
N ILE A 3 25.61 -2.78 10.35
CA ILE A 3 26.06 -2.30 9.03
C ILE A 3 26.02 -3.49 8.06
N PRO A 4 25.48 -3.34 6.84
CA PRO A 4 25.50 -4.40 5.84
C PRO A 4 26.94 -4.75 5.48
N GLY A 5 27.23 -6.05 5.45
CA GLY A 5 28.56 -6.56 5.18
C GLY A 5 28.55 -8.08 5.12
N PRO A 6 29.67 -8.69 4.68
CA PRO A 6 29.77 -10.14 4.62
C PRO A 6 29.56 -10.77 6.00
N PRO A 7 28.90 -11.95 6.08
CA PRO A 7 28.68 -12.63 7.35
C PRO A 7 30.01 -12.99 8.01
N ARG A 8 30.13 -12.79 9.32
CA ARG A 8 31.38 -13.09 10.03
C ARG A 8 31.53 -14.60 10.16
N LYS A 9 32.78 -15.10 10.09
CA LYS A 9 33.09 -16.53 10.24
C LYS A 9 32.59 -17.11 11.57
N LYS A 10 32.60 -16.30 12.63
CA LYS A 10 32.12 -16.64 13.98
C LYS A 10 30.60 -16.59 14.21
N ASP A 11 29.83 -16.08 13.25
CA ASP A 11 28.38 -15.95 13.43
C ASP A 11 27.70 -17.33 13.34
N THR A 12 26.79 -17.62 14.28
CA THR A 12 25.94 -18.82 14.20
C THR A 12 24.93 -18.70 13.05
N LEU A 13 24.36 -19.83 12.60
CA LEU A 13 23.34 -19.82 11.55
C LEU A 13 22.15 -18.91 11.89
N TYR A 14 21.68 -18.97 13.14
CA TYR A 14 20.61 -18.11 13.65
C TYR A 14 20.97 -16.62 13.56
N GLN A 15 22.19 -16.24 13.94
CA GLN A 15 22.65 -14.85 13.86
C GLN A 15 22.73 -14.36 12.40
N LYS A 16 23.19 -15.21 11.47
CA LYS A 16 23.22 -14.90 10.03
C LYS A 16 21.82 -14.66 9.48
N GLN A 17 20.87 -15.55 9.79
CA GLN A 17 19.47 -15.41 9.37
C GLN A 17 18.83 -14.13 9.94
N THR A 18 19.06 -13.86 11.22
CA THR A 18 18.54 -12.66 11.89
C THR A 18 19.06 -11.39 11.23
N LYS A 19 20.36 -11.32 10.92
CA LYS A 19 20.97 -10.19 10.19
C LYS A 19 20.38 -10.06 8.79
N ARG A 20 20.26 -11.17 8.04
CA ARG A 20 19.66 -11.19 6.69
C ARG A 20 18.23 -10.66 6.69
N LYS A 21 17.39 -11.07 7.66
CA LYS A 21 16.01 -10.59 7.79
C LYS A 21 15.98 -9.07 7.99
N LYS A 22 16.81 -8.52 8.88
CA LYS A 22 16.93 -7.07 9.13
C LYS A 22 17.38 -6.27 7.90
N PHE A 23 18.33 -6.79 7.13
CA PHE A 23 18.78 -6.10 5.91
C PHE A 23 17.74 -6.18 4.79
N ARG A 24 17.01 -7.30 4.66
CA ARG A 24 15.93 -7.43 3.68
C ARG A 24 14.79 -6.46 3.95
N THR A 25 14.41 -6.26 5.21
CA THR A 25 13.37 -5.28 5.57
C THR A 25 13.83 -3.85 5.26
N ARG A 26 15.09 -3.50 5.51
CA ARG A 26 15.64 -2.18 5.12
C ARG A 26 15.65 -1.97 3.61
N ALA A 27 16.11 -2.98 2.86
CA ALA A 27 16.13 -2.92 1.40
C ALA A 27 14.72 -2.76 0.79
N ALA A 28 13.67 -3.22 1.47
CA ALA A 28 12.29 -2.98 1.04
C ALA A 28 11.77 -1.56 1.33
N ILE A 29 12.41 -0.82 2.24
CA ILE A 29 12.03 0.56 2.60
C ILE A 29 12.64 1.57 1.64
N GLU A 30 13.86 1.35 1.14
CA GLU A 30 14.56 2.28 0.25
C GLU A 30 13.75 2.67 -1.01
N PRO A 31 13.09 1.73 -1.73
CA PRO A 31 12.26 2.09 -2.87
C PRO A 31 11.07 2.98 -2.49
N ILE A 32 10.47 2.75 -1.31
CA ILE A 32 9.34 3.55 -0.81
C ILE A 32 9.81 4.98 -0.53
N ILE A 33 10.97 5.14 0.13
CA ILE A 33 11.57 6.45 0.36
C ILE A 33 11.90 7.14 -0.98
N GLY A 34 12.39 6.40 -1.97
CA GLY A 34 12.60 6.89 -3.32
C GLY A 34 11.32 7.47 -3.94
N HIS A 35 10.23 6.70 -3.92
CA HIS A 35 8.92 7.16 -4.40
C HIS A 35 8.39 8.37 -3.61
N LEU A 36 8.54 8.39 -2.28
CA LEU A 36 8.15 9.54 -1.48
C LEU A 36 8.92 10.80 -1.88
N LYS A 37 10.22 10.68 -2.17
CA LYS A 37 11.08 11.77 -2.62
C LYS A 37 10.61 12.36 -3.95
N THR A 38 10.31 11.53 -4.94
CA THR A 38 9.93 11.97 -6.28
C THR A 38 8.45 12.36 -6.39
N ASP A 39 7.57 11.49 -5.91
CA ASP A 39 6.13 11.55 -6.21
C ASP A 39 5.37 12.39 -5.19
N PHE A 40 5.88 12.44 -3.95
CA PHE A 40 5.24 13.14 -2.81
C PHE A 40 6.08 14.32 -2.32
N ARG A 41 7.02 14.78 -3.15
CA ARG A 41 7.84 15.98 -2.93
C ARG A 41 8.67 15.96 -1.64
N LEU A 42 8.94 14.78 -1.08
CA LEU A 42 9.79 14.66 0.11
C LEU A 42 11.23 15.15 -0.15
N ALA A 43 11.69 15.15 -1.41
CA ALA A 43 13.03 15.61 -1.78
C ALA A 43 13.24 17.13 -1.59
N LYS A 44 12.18 17.94 -1.62
CA LYS A 44 12.26 19.40 -1.49
C LYS A 44 11.42 19.83 -0.30
N ASN A 45 12.04 20.48 0.68
CA ASN A 45 11.33 21.09 1.79
C ASN A 45 10.88 22.51 1.42
N TYR A 46 9.60 22.81 1.58
CA TYR A 46 9.01 24.14 1.34
C TYR A 46 8.74 24.90 2.64
N PHE A 47 8.89 24.26 3.79
CA PHE A 47 8.67 24.87 5.10
C PHE A 47 9.95 25.52 5.62
N MET A 48 9.82 26.71 6.22
CA MET A 48 10.92 27.41 6.87
C MET A 48 11.14 26.91 8.31
N GLY A 49 12.37 27.09 8.82
CA GLY A 49 12.75 26.72 10.19
C GLY A 49 13.24 25.27 10.36
N GLU A 50 13.79 24.99 11.54
CA GLU A 50 14.43 23.70 11.85
C GLU A 50 13.46 22.51 11.83
N THR A 51 12.18 22.75 12.15
CA THR A 51 11.13 21.72 12.16
C THR A 51 10.53 21.45 10.77
N GLY A 52 10.82 22.31 9.78
CA GLY A 52 10.27 22.21 8.43
C GLY A 52 10.48 20.84 7.74
N PRO A 53 11.69 20.26 7.75
CA PRO A 53 11.94 18.95 7.17
C PRO A 53 11.10 17.83 7.79
N GLN A 54 10.87 17.89 9.11
CA GLN A 54 10.07 16.90 9.83
C GLN A 54 8.59 17.01 9.43
N ILE A 55 8.07 18.24 9.32
CA ILE A 55 6.70 18.49 8.87
C ILE A 55 6.51 18.00 7.42
N ASN A 56 7.45 18.32 6.52
CA ASN A 56 7.41 17.84 5.14
C ASN A 56 7.39 16.30 5.06
N ALA A 57 8.20 15.64 5.91
CA ALA A 57 8.22 14.18 6.00
C ALA A 57 6.89 13.59 6.42
N PHE A 58 6.24 14.16 7.45
CA PHE A 58 4.93 13.69 7.89
C PHE A 58 3.84 13.91 6.83
N LEU A 59 3.84 15.05 6.15
CA LEU A 59 2.87 15.34 5.10
C LEU A 59 3.05 14.42 3.88
N ALA A 60 4.28 14.20 3.43
CA ALA A 60 4.56 13.29 2.32
C ALA A 60 4.14 11.84 2.66
N ALA A 61 4.44 11.37 3.87
CA ALA A 61 4.00 10.06 4.34
C ALA A 61 2.47 9.95 4.45
N THR A 62 1.81 10.99 4.93
CA THR A 62 0.34 11.05 5.03
C THR A 62 -0.30 10.99 3.65
N ALA A 63 0.20 11.76 2.68
CA ALA A 63 -0.28 11.74 1.32
C ALA A 63 -0.11 10.37 0.64
N TRP A 64 0.99 9.67 0.89
CA TRP A 64 1.19 8.29 0.43
C TRP A 64 0.13 7.33 1.00
N ASN A 65 -0.11 7.40 2.31
CA ASN A 65 -1.11 6.57 2.99
C ASN A 65 -2.52 6.87 2.47
N MET A 66 -2.88 8.15 2.30
CA MET A 66 -4.16 8.56 1.73
C MET A 66 -4.35 8.07 0.29
N LYS A 67 -3.30 8.10 -0.55
CA LYS A 67 -3.35 7.53 -1.90
C LYS A 67 -3.66 6.03 -1.87
N LYS A 68 -3.02 5.27 -0.99
CA LYS A 68 -3.31 3.83 -0.83
C LYS A 68 -4.75 3.58 -0.39
N MET A 69 -5.24 4.36 0.58
CA MET A 69 -6.63 4.28 1.03
C MET A 69 -7.61 4.57 -0.12
N MET A 70 -7.32 5.59 -0.93
CA MET A 70 -8.14 5.96 -2.08
C MET A 70 -8.24 4.84 -3.12
N GLU A 71 -7.13 4.16 -3.42
CA GLU A 71 -7.14 3.02 -4.35
C GLU A 71 -7.96 1.83 -3.82
N ILE A 72 -7.90 1.55 -2.51
CA ILE A 72 -8.75 0.54 -1.87
C ILE A 72 -10.22 0.93 -1.99
N LEU A 73 -10.56 2.19 -1.68
CA LEU A 73 -11.94 2.68 -1.78
C LEU A 73 -12.47 2.58 -3.21
N LYS A 74 -11.68 2.96 -4.22
CA LYS A 74 -12.04 2.81 -5.64
C LYS A 74 -12.32 1.35 -6.01
N ALA A 75 -11.49 0.42 -5.54
CA ALA A 75 -11.68 -1.01 -5.79
C ALA A 75 -12.98 -1.52 -5.14
N ASN A 76 -13.24 -1.13 -3.88
CA ASN A 76 -14.46 -1.49 -3.16
C ASN A 76 -15.72 -0.93 -3.83
N LEU A 77 -15.69 0.33 -4.26
CA LEU A 77 -16.81 0.96 -4.97
C LEU A 77 -17.08 0.28 -6.32
N ARG A 78 -16.03 -0.08 -7.06
CA ARG A 78 -16.16 -0.82 -8.32
C ARG A 78 -16.78 -2.19 -8.08
N TRP A 79 -16.33 -2.90 -7.05
CA TRP A 79 -16.88 -4.20 -6.68
C TRP A 79 -18.35 -4.09 -6.27
N LEU A 80 -18.68 -3.11 -5.43
CA LEU A 80 -20.06 -2.85 -5.01
C LEU A 80 -20.97 -2.58 -6.22
N TYR A 81 -20.54 -1.71 -7.12
CA TYR A 81 -21.28 -1.41 -8.35
C TYR A 81 -21.52 -2.67 -9.18
N PHE A 82 -20.49 -3.48 -9.42
CA PHE A 82 -20.61 -4.72 -10.16
C PHE A 82 -21.55 -5.72 -9.47
N SER A 83 -21.43 -5.90 -8.15
CA SER A 83 -22.29 -6.78 -7.38
C SER A 83 -23.77 -6.35 -7.46
N LEU A 84 -24.05 -5.05 -7.37
CA LEU A 84 -25.41 -4.51 -7.54
C LEU A 84 -25.96 -4.78 -8.94
N GLN A 85 -25.17 -4.56 -10.00
CA GLN A 85 -25.58 -4.85 -11.38
C GLN A 85 -25.95 -6.33 -11.57
N ASN A 86 -25.12 -7.24 -11.07
CA ASN A 86 -25.39 -8.68 -11.15
C ASN A 86 -26.64 -9.09 -10.36
N PHE A 87 -26.84 -8.52 -9.18
CA PHE A 87 -28.04 -8.79 -8.39
C PHE A 87 -29.32 -8.33 -9.10
N LEU A 88 -29.33 -7.12 -9.68
CA LEU A 88 -30.46 -6.61 -10.46
C LEU A 88 -30.74 -7.49 -11.68
N PHE A 89 -29.70 -7.91 -12.40
CA PHE A 89 -29.84 -8.81 -13.55
C PHE A 89 -30.41 -10.17 -13.15
N ALA A 90 -29.92 -10.76 -12.06
CA ALA A 90 -30.43 -12.03 -11.54
C ALA A 90 -31.90 -11.92 -11.09
N ALA A 91 -32.26 -10.83 -10.40
CA ALA A 91 -33.64 -10.56 -9.99
C ALA A 91 -34.58 -10.38 -11.18
N TYR A 92 -34.12 -9.69 -12.23
CA TYR A 92 -34.85 -9.55 -13.49
C TYR A 92 -35.09 -10.90 -14.17
N PHE A 93 -34.04 -11.71 -14.31
CA PHE A 93 -34.14 -13.06 -14.90
C PHE A 93 -35.04 -14.00 -14.09
N PHE A 94 -34.98 -13.95 -12.75
CA PHE A 94 -35.87 -14.72 -11.88
C PHE A 94 -37.34 -14.29 -12.04
N THR A 95 -37.61 -12.99 -12.12
CA THR A 95 -38.94 -12.43 -12.37
C THR A 95 -39.50 -12.91 -13.71
N ILE A 96 -38.68 -12.88 -14.76
CA ILE A 96 -39.01 -13.43 -16.07
C ILE A 96 -39.34 -14.92 -15.96
N LYS A 97 -38.43 -15.74 -15.40
CA LYS A 97 -38.66 -17.18 -15.25
C LYS A 97 -39.96 -17.50 -14.52
N ARG A 98 -40.29 -16.77 -13.44
CA ARG A 98 -41.58 -16.94 -12.76
C ARG A 98 -42.75 -16.63 -13.70
N LYS A 99 -42.71 -15.55 -14.47
CA LYS A 99 -43.82 -15.16 -15.36
C LYS A 99 -44.11 -16.22 -16.43
N TYR A 100 -43.10 -16.89 -16.97
CA TYR A 100 -43.27 -17.95 -17.98
C TYR A 100 -43.59 -19.33 -17.39
N LEU A 101 -43.51 -19.51 -16.06
CA LEU A 101 -43.83 -20.78 -15.39
C LEU A 101 -45.31 -20.89 -14.98
N TYR A 102 -46.05 -19.78 -14.99
CA TYR A 102 -47.49 -19.71 -14.67
C TYR A 102 -48.36 -19.42 -15.90
N CYS A 103 -47.80 -19.54 -17.10
CA CYS A 103 -48.54 -19.66 -18.37
C CYS A 103 -48.40 -21.10 -18.86
#